data_AF-A0A6B2XG91-F1
#
_entry.id   AF-A0A6B2XG91-F1
#
_cell.length_a   1.000
_cell.length_b   1.000
_cell.length_c   1.000
_cell.angle_alpha   90.00
_cell.angle_beta   90.00
_cell.angle_gamma   90.00
#
_symmetry.space_group_name_H-M   'P 1'
#
loop_
_entity.id
_entity.type
_entity.pdbx_description
1 polymer ?
#
loop_
_entity_poly.entity_id
_entity_poly.type
_entity_poly.pdbx_seq_one_letter_code
_entity_poly.pdbx_strand_id
1 'polypeptide(L)'
;DLFDEVMALIRRSPDADEARAGLMGLLGVDEIQATAILNLQLRRLAALERQRIIDDHDELERKILDYEDILAKPERQRSIVGTEMGEIVAKYGDERRTTILPFDGEVSIEDLIAEEEMVVTITRGGYVKRTRSDSYRAQKRGGKGVRGAQLREDDIVDHFFVTTTHHWLLFFTNLGRVYRAKA
;
A
#
# COMPACT_ATOMS: atom_id res chain seq x y z
N ASP A 1 -17.67 -48.75 -33.58
CA ASP A 1 -18.56 -49.37 -34.58
C ASP A 1 -17.91 -49.62 -35.94
N LEU A 2 -16.73 -49.08 -36.24
CA LEU A 2 -16.01 -49.31 -37.52
C LEU A 2 -14.85 -50.32 -37.41
N PHE A 3 -14.84 -51.18 -36.39
CA PHE A 3 -13.67 -52.03 -36.09
C PHE A 3 -13.32 -53.00 -37.23
N ASP A 4 -14.31 -53.67 -37.80
CA ASP A 4 -14.08 -54.66 -38.84
C ASP A 4 -13.56 -54.01 -40.14
N GLU A 5 -14.04 -52.81 -40.45
CA GLU A 5 -13.59 -52.02 -41.60
C GLU A 5 -12.13 -51.55 -41.41
N VAL A 6 -11.78 -51.09 -40.22
CA VAL A 6 -10.41 -50.72 -39.84
C VAL A 6 -9.48 -51.93 -39.98
N MET A 7 -9.88 -53.11 -39.49
CA MET A 7 -9.08 -54.33 -39.61
C MET A 7 -8.93 -54.81 -41.05
N ALA A 8 -9.99 -54.71 -41.86
CA ALA A 8 -9.95 -55.05 -43.28
C ALA A 8 -9.01 -54.12 -44.06
N LEU A 9 -9.04 -52.82 -43.77
CA LEU A 9 -8.14 -51.83 -44.35
C LEU A 9 -6.68 -52.12 -44.00
N ILE A 10 -6.37 -52.36 -42.72
CA ILE A 10 -5.01 -52.65 -42.25
C ILE A 10 -4.47 -53.93 -42.90
N ARG A 11 -5.29 -54.99 -43.03
CA ARG A 11 -4.86 -56.25 -43.68
C ARG A 11 -4.65 -56.14 -45.19
N ARG A 12 -5.39 -55.25 -45.87
CA ARG A 12 -5.27 -55.05 -47.33
C ARG A 12 -4.08 -54.17 -47.68
N SER A 13 -3.63 -53.32 -46.76
CA SER A 13 -2.54 -52.37 -46.98
C SER A 13 -1.20 -53.11 -47.05
N PRO A 14 -0.32 -52.82 -48.03
CA PRO A 14 0.99 -53.47 -48.19
C PRO A 14 2.00 -53.08 -47.10
N ASP A 15 1.92 -51.84 -46.61
CA ASP A 15 2.81 -51.30 -45.58
C ASP A 15 2.07 -50.39 -44.57
N ALA A 16 2.80 -49.97 -43.54
CA ALA A 16 2.27 -49.15 -42.46
C ALA A 16 1.96 -47.70 -42.87
N ASP A 17 2.63 -47.19 -43.92
CA ASP A 17 2.42 -45.83 -44.41
C ASP A 17 1.11 -45.73 -45.21
N GLU A 18 0.85 -46.70 -46.10
CA GLU A 18 -0.43 -46.82 -46.80
C GLU A 18 -1.59 -47.08 -45.83
N ALA A 19 -1.39 -47.94 -44.82
CA ALA A 19 -2.39 -48.18 -43.78
C ALA A 19 -2.73 -46.90 -43.00
N ARG A 20 -1.70 -46.11 -42.64
CA ARG A 20 -1.88 -44.82 -41.93
C ARG A 20 -2.67 -43.83 -42.78
N ALA A 21 -2.26 -43.62 -44.02
CA ALA A 21 -2.95 -42.70 -44.95
C ALA A 21 -4.40 -43.13 -45.21
N GLY A 22 -4.64 -44.44 -45.35
CA GLY A 22 -5.97 -45.01 -45.48
C GLY A 22 -6.85 -44.77 -44.24
N LEU A 23 -6.29 -44.94 -43.04
CA LEU A 23 -7.01 -44.72 -41.78
C LEU A 23 -7.40 -43.25 -41.60
N MET A 24 -6.51 -42.32 -41.97
CA MET A 24 -6.81 -40.89 -41.97
C MET A 24 -8.02 -40.57 -42.88
N GLY A 25 -8.04 -41.13 -44.09
CA GLY A 25 -9.16 -40.94 -45.03
C GLY A 25 -10.46 -41.60 -44.57
N LEU A 26 -10.40 -42.81 -44.02
CA LEU A 26 -11.57 -43.58 -43.60
C LEU A 26 -12.26 -42.97 -42.36
N LEU A 27 -11.47 -42.57 -41.36
CA LEU A 27 -11.97 -42.12 -40.07
C LEU A 27 -12.01 -40.59 -39.94
N GLY A 28 -11.45 -39.85 -40.91
CA GLY A 28 -11.33 -38.39 -40.85
C GLY A 28 -10.42 -37.91 -39.72
N VAL A 29 -9.45 -38.75 -39.31
CA VAL A 29 -8.54 -38.52 -38.17
C VAL A 29 -7.20 -37.97 -38.64
N ASP A 30 -6.48 -37.34 -37.71
CA ASP A 30 -5.13 -36.87 -37.98
C ASP A 30 -4.08 -38.01 -37.99
N GLU A 31 -2.85 -37.68 -38.38
CA GLU A 31 -1.76 -38.64 -38.47
C GLU A 31 -1.39 -39.24 -37.10
N ILE A 32 -1.49 -38.46 -36.03
CA ILE A 32 -1.14 -38.88 -34.66
C ILE A 32 -2.16 -39.92 -34.19
N GLN A 33 -3.45 -39.65 -34.40
CA GLN A 33 -4.56 -40.55 -34.10
C GLN A 33 -4.48 -41.84 -34.93
N ALA A 34 -4.22 -41.73 -36.24
CA ALA A 34 -4.04 -42.90 -37.10
C ALA A 34 -2.86 -43.77 -36.65
N THR A 35 -1.73 -43.14 -36.29
CA THR A 35 -0.56 -43.83 -35.73
C THR A 35 -0.87 -44.48 -34.38
N ALA A 36 -1.63 -43.81 -33.52
CA ALA A 36 -2.07 -44.36 -32.25
C ALA A 36 -2.94 -45.61 -32.44
N ILE A 37 -3.83 -45.62 -33.43
CA ILE A 37 -4.66 -46.78 -33.80
C ILE A 37 -3.79 -47.95 -34.27
N LEU A 38 -2.81 -47.71 -35.14
CA LEU A 38 -1.88 -48.75 -35.61
C LEU A 38 -1.06 -49.37 -34.46
N ASN A 39 -0.75 -48.58 -33.44
CA ASN A 39 -0.01 -49.03 -32.25
C ASN A 39 -0.89 -49.69 -31.18
N LEU A 40 -2.21 -49.81 -31.40
CA LEU A 40 -3.10 -50.46 -30.43
C LEU A 40 -2.80 -51.95 -30.33
N GLN A 41 -2.74 -52.42 -29.08
CA GLN A 41 -2.60 -53.84 -28.77
C GLN A 41 -3.98 -54.50 -28.70
N LEU A 42 -4.11 -55.73 -29.21
CA LEU A 42 -5.38 -56.49 -29.23
C LEU A 42 -6.04 -56.61 -27.84
N ARG A 43 -5.27 -56.64 -26.75
CA ARG A 43 -5.80 -56.65 -25.38
C ARG A 43 -6.66 -55.43 -25.02
N ARG A 44 -6.41 -54.28 -25.66
CA ARG A 44 -7.17 -53.04 -25.43
C ARG A 44 -8.59 -53.10 -26.01
N LEU A 45 -8.92 -54.14 -26.76
CA LEU A 45 -10.26 -54.38 -27.30
C LEU A 45 -11.22 -55.03 -26.28
N ALA A 46 -10.70 -55.47 -25.13
CA ALA A 46 -11.53 -56.02 -24.06
C ALA A 46 -12.55 -54.98 -23.56
N ALA A 47 -13.75 -55.44 -23.19
CA ALA A 47 -14.84 -54.56 -22.76
C ALA A 47 -14.46 -53.66 -21.57
N LEU A 48 -13.65 -54.17 -20.63
CA LEU A 48 -13.19 -53.40 -19.47
C LEU A 48 -12.25 -52.25 -19.87
N GLU A 49 -11.33 -52.48 -20.80
CA GLU A 49 -10.42 -51.43 -21.28
C GLU A 49 -11.18 -50.38 -22.08
N ARG A 50 -12.19 -50.78 -22.86
CA ARG A 50 -13.10 -49.84 -23.53
C ARG A 50 -13.85 -48.99 -22.51
N GLN A 51 -14.41 -49.59 -21.47
CA GLN A 51 -15.13 -48.84 -20.44
C GLN A 51 -14.21 -47.84 -19.76
N ARG A 52 -12.98 -48.24 -19.40
CA ARG A 52 -12.01 -47.31 -18.81
C ARG A 52 -11.73 -46.11 -19.71
N ILE A 53 -11.57 -46.32 -21.02
CA ILE A 53 -11.36 -45.21 -21.97
C ILE A 53 -12.55 -44.26 -22.01
N ILE A 54 -13.78 -44.79 -21.93
CA ILE A 54 -15.00 -43.96 -21.88
C ILE A 54 -15.04 -43.18 -20.56
N ASP A 55 -14.75 -43.82 -19.43
CA ASP A 55 -14.73 -43.15 -18.13
C ASP A 55 -13.66 -42.04 -18.07
N ASP A 56 -12.47 -42.32 -18.61
CA ASP A 56 -11.36 -41.36 -18.72
C ASP A 56 -11.74 -40.18 -19.64
N HIS A 57 -12.41 -40.46 -20.77
CA HIS A 57 -12.93 -39.44 -21.67
C HIS A 57 -13.92 -38.51 -20.94
N ASP A 58 -14.90 -39.07 -20.24
CA ASP A 58 -15.94 -38.30 -19.56
C ASP A 58 -15.38 -37.50 -18.37
N GLU A 59 -14.33 -37.99 -17.71
CA GLU A 59 -13.59 -37.22 -16.71
C GLU A 59 -12.83 -36.04 -17.33
N LEU A 60 -12.11 -36.27 -18.44
CA LEU A 60 -11.38 -35.22 -19.14
C LEU A 60 -12.33 -34.16 -19.69
N GLU A 61 -13.46 -34.55 -20.28
CA GLU A 61 -14.47 -33.62 -20.79
C GLU A 61 -15.03 -32.74 -19.66
N ARG A 62 -15.34 -33.32 -18.49
CA ARG A 62 -15.76 -32.55 -17.31
C ARG A 62 -14.70 -31.55 -16.86
N LYS A 63 -13.43 -31.95 -16.84
CA LYS A 63 -12.31 -31.06 -16.48
C LYS A 63 -12.15 -29.92 -17.48
N ILE A 64 -12.24 -30.21 -18.77
CA ILE A 64 -12.16 -29.20 -19.83
C ILE A 64 -13.25 -28.16 -19.63
N LEU A 65 -14.51 -28.59 -19.45
CA LEU A 65 -15.63 -27.67 -19.23
C LEU A 65 -15.43 -26.80 -17.99
N ASP A 66 -14.94 -27.36 -16.88
CA ASP A 66 -14.66 -26.57 -15.68
C ASP A 66 -13.53 -25.56 -15.91
N TYR A 67 -12.44 -25.97 -16.56
CA TYR A 67 -11.32 -25.09 -16.87
C TYR A 67 -11.71 -23.97 -17.85
N GLU A 68 -12.48 -24.29 -18.88
CA GLU A 68 -13.02 -23.28 -19.80
C GLU A 68 -13.93 -22.29 -19.07
N ASP A 69 -14.78 -22.75 -18.16
CA ASP A 69 -15.64 -21.88 -17.36
C ASP A 69 -14.83 -20.98 -16.40
N ILE A 70 -13.74 -21.48 -15.82
CA ILE A 70 -12.78 -20.68 -15.04
C ILE A 70 -12.11 -19.63 -15.93
N LEU A 71 -11.62 -20.01 -17.12
CA LEU A 71 -10.95 -19.09 -18.05
C LEU A 71 -11.90 -18.01 -18.57
N ALA A 72 -13.17 -18.35 -18.79
CA ALA A 72 -14.19 -17.42 -19.28
C ALA A 72 -14.67 -16.42 -18.22
N LYS A 73 -14.62 -16.76 -16.93
CA LYS A 73 -15.19 -15.96 -15.83
C LYS A 73 -14.10 -15.41 -14.89
N PRO A 74 -13.68 -14.14 -15.02
CA PRO A 74 -12.72 -13.51 -14.12
C PRO A 74 -13.13 -13.54 -12.63
N GLU A 75 -14.43 -13.56 -12.35
CA GLU A 75 -14.96 -13.69 -10.99
C GLU A 75 -14.61 -15.04 -10.36
N ARG A 76 -14.72 -16.14 -11.13
CA ARG A 76 -14.30 -17.47 -10.67
C ARG A 76 -12.80 -17.50 -10.41
N GLN A 77 -11.99 -16.91 -11.28
CA GLN A 77 -10.54 -16.82 -11.10
C GLN A 77 -10.19 -16.09 -9.80
N ARG A 78 -10.81 -14.92 -9.55
CA ARG A 78 -10.60 -14.17 -8.30
C ARG A 78 -11.07 -14.93 -7.08
N SER A 79 -12.17 -15.67 -7.17
CA SER A 79 -12.64 -16.52 -6.07
C SER A 79 -11.64 -17.62 -5.76
N ILE A 80 -11.11 -18.31 -6.78
CA ILE A 80 -10.10 -19.38 -6.59
C ILE A 80 -8.85 -18.80 -5.94
N VAL A 81 -8.30 -17.72 -6.52
CA VAL A 81 -7.12 -17.05 -5.97
C VAL A 81 -7.37 -16.56 -4.53
N GLY A 82 -8.54 -16.00 -4.24
CA GLY A 82 -8.90 -15.55 -2.90
C GLY A 82 -8.93 -16.69 -1.89
N THR A 83 -9.52 -17.83 -2.26
CA THR A 83 -9.54 -19.03 -1.42
C THR A 83 -8.13 -19.56 -1.17
N GLU A 84 -7.33 -19.74 -2.21
CA GLU A 84 -5.94 -20.23 -2.11
C GLU A 84 -5.05 -19.30 -1.27
N MET A 85 -5.17 -17.98 -1.46
CA MET A 85 -4.46 -16.99 -0.64
C MET A 85 -4.92 -17.03 0.82
N GLY A 86 -6.20 -17.27 1.06
CA GLY A 86 -6.76 -17.48 2.40
C GLY A 86 -6.16 -18.70 3.09
N GLU A 87 -6.00 -19.82 2.38
CA GLU A 87 -5.35 -21.03 2.90
C GLU A 87 -3.87 -20.79 3.25
N ILE A 88 -3.16 -20.01 2.44
CA ILE A 88 -1.76 -19.62 2.71
C ILE A 88 -1.68 -18.80 4.00
N VAL A 89 -2.55 -17.79 4.15
CA VAL A 89 -2.60 -16.95 5.36
C VAL A 89 -2.95 -17.81 6.59
N ALA A 90 -3.91 -18.73 6.47
CA ALA A 90 -4.28 -19.62 7.56
C ALA A 90 -3.13 -20.56 7.99
N LYS A 91 -2.32 -21.02 7.03
CA LYS A 91 -1.22 -21.96 7.28
C LYS A 91 0.06 -21.28 7.76
N TYR A 92 0.32 -20.06 7.32
CA TYR A 92 1.62 -19.39 7.49
C TYR A 92 1.55 -17.99 8.10
N GLY A 93 0.36 -17.47 8.39
CA GLY A 93 0.20 -16.14 8.98
C GLY A 93 0.70 -16.07 10.43
N ASP A 94 1.28 -14.93 10.78
CA ASP A 94 1.71 -14.60 12.13
C ASP A 94 1.19 -13.22 12.57
N GLU A 95 1.29 -12.94 13.87
CA GLU A 95 0.90 -11.63 14.41
C GLU A 95 1.94 -10.56 14.07
N ARG A 96 1.47 -9.33 13.83
CA ARG A 96 2.35 -8.19 13.57
C ARG A 96 3.24 -7.91 14.78
N ARG A 97 4.56 -7.97 14.57
CA ARG A 97 5.56 -7.74 15.62
C ARG A 97 5.79 -6.27 15.97
N THR A 98 5.42 -5.34 15.10
CA THR A 98 5.71 -3.89 15.25
C THR A 98 4.43 -3.06 15.38
N THR A 99 4.45 -2.09 16.28
CA THR A 99 3.36 -1.13 16.47
C THR A 99 3.63 0.13 15.64
N ILE A 100 2.60 0.64 14.94
CA ILE A 100 2.68 1.94 14.28
C ILE A 100 2.28 3.00 15.29
N LEU A 101 3.23 3.85 15.70
CA LEU A 101 2.94 5.01 16.53
C LEU A 101 2.59 6.20 15.63
N PRO A 102 1.46 6.90 15.87
CA PRO A 102 1.19 8.16 15.20
C PRO A 102 2.26 9.19 15.58
N PHE A 103 2.67 9.99 14.60
CA PHE A 103 3.71 11.00 14.76
C PHE A 103 3.20 12.17 15.63
N ASP A 104 3.95 12.55 16.68
CA ASP A 104 3.56 13.56 17.68
C ASP A 104 4.03 15.00 17.34
N GLY A 105 4.38 15.26 16.08
CA GLY A 105 4.69 16.60 15.58
C GLY A 105 6.18 16.87 15.32
N GLU A 106 6.44 17.88 14.48
CA GLU A 106 7.78 18.40 14.19
C GLU A 106 8.22 19.33 15.33
N VAL A 107 9.47 19.19 15.79
CA VAL A 107 10.09 20.15 16.71
C VAL A 107 10.19 21.50 15.99
N SER A 108 9.49 22.50 16.51
CA SER A 108 9.55 23.86 15.98
C SER A 108 10.83 24.56 16.46
N ILE A 109 11.32 25.55 15.72
CA ILE A 109 12.49 26.34 16.17
C ILE A 109 12.15 27.04 17.49
N GLU A 110 10.87 27.34 17.72
CA GLU A 110 10.33 27.89 18.95
C GLU A 110 10.59 26.99 20.16
N ASP A 111 10.53 25.66 20.01
CA ASP A 111 10.82 24.71 21.10
C ASP A 111 12.30 24.72 21.52
N LEU A 112 13.18 25.35 20.74
CA LEU A 112 14.59 25.55 21.06
C LEU A 112 14.86 26.84 21.86
N ILE A 113 13.86 27.72 22.00
CA ILE A 113 13.98 28.97 22.77
C ILE A 113 13.49 28.68 24.19
N ALA A 114 14.24 29.11 25.20
CA ALA A 114 13.79 28.97 26.59
C ALA A 114 12.63 29.93 26.89
N GLU A 115 11.59 29.44 27.55
CA GLU A 115 10.51 30.29 28.06
C GLU A 115 10.96 31.01 29.33
N GLU A 116 11.26 32.30 29.21
CA GLU A 116 11.71 33.16 30.31
C GLU A 116 10.72 34.30 30.54
N GLU A 117 10.55 34.70 31.80
CA GLU A 117 9.74 35.86 32.18
C GLU A 117 10.53 37.16 31.94
N MET A 118 9.93 38.05 31.16
CA MET A 118 10.53 39.27 30.66
C MET A 118 9.69 40.48 31.05
N VAL A 119 10.36 41.55 31.45
CA VAL A 119 9.80 42.88 31.64
C VAL A 119 10.03 43.68 30.37
N VAL A 120 8.95 44.17 29.76
CA VAL A 120 8.98 45.04 28.57
C VAL A 120 8.67 46.47 29.00
N THR A 121 9.57 47.39 28.64
CA THR A 121 9.44 48.82 28.90
C THR A 121 9.42 49.58 27.58
N ILE A 122 8.37 50.37 27.37
CA ILE A 122 8.22 51.26 26.21
C ILE A 122 8.09 52.68 26.74
N THR A 123 8.85 53.58 26.14
CA THR A 123 8.88 55.00 26.48
C THR A 123 8.12 55.82 25.46
N ARG A 124 7.75 57.06 25.82
CA ARG A 124 7.10 58.00 24.88
C ARG A 124 8.01 58.39 23.72
N GLY A 125 9.33 58.41 23.94
CA GLY A 125 10.33 58.60 22.89
C GLY A 125 10.46 57.44 21.90
N GLY A 126 9.69 56.36 22.07
CA GLY A 126 9.69 55.20 21.19
C GLY A 126 10.84 54.22 21.46
N TYR A 127 11.58 54.39 22.56
CA TYR A 127 12.57 53.40 23.00
C TYR A 127 11.85 52.20 23.63
N VAL A 128 12.12 51.01 23.07
CA VAL A 128 11.60 49.72 23.53
C VAL A 128 12.76 48.87 24.02
N LYS A 129 12.64 48.33 25.24
CA LYS A 129 13.62 47.41 25.81
C LYS A 129 12.92 46.26 26.51
N ARG A 130 13.46 45.05 26.31
CA ARG A 130 13.15 43.86 27.11
C ARG A 130 14.26 43.58 28.11
N THR A 131 13.92 43.15 29.31
CA THR A 131 14.88 42.77 30.36
C THR A 131 14.31 41.60 31.13
N ARG A 132 15.13 40.59 31.46
CA ARG A 132 14.67 39.47 32.28
C ARG A 132 14.14 39.98 33.63
N SER A 133 13.07 39.37 34.14
CA SER A 133 12.44 39.80 35.39
C SER A 133 13.40 39.76 36.58
N ASP A 134 14.29 38.77 36.62
CA ASP A 134 15.35 38.63 37.65
C ASP A 134 16.35 39.79 37.69
N SER A 135 16.59 40.41 36.54
CA SER A 135 17.51 41.53 36.36
C SER A 135 16.85 42.86 36.72
N TYR A 136 15.51 42.87 36.80
CA TYR A 136 14.71 44.00 37.27
C TYR A 136 14.54 43.94 38.79
N ARG A 137 15.66 44.07 39.52
CA ARG A 137 15.67 43.96 40.99
C ARG A 137 14.90 45.11 41.65
N ALA A 138 13.89 44.78 42.45
CA ALA A 138 13.16 45.74 43.29
C ALA A 138 14.09 46.34 44.37
N GLN A 139 14.25 47.67 44.38
CA GLN A 139 14.96 48.37 45.45
C GLN A 139 13.98 48.70 46.59
N LYS A 140 14.14 48.04 47.74
CA LYS A 140 13.37 48.33 48.97
C LYS A 140 13.86 49.65 49.59
N ARG A 141 13.25 50.78 49.20
CA ARG A 141 13.02 52.04 49.98
C ARG A 141 12.62 53.16 49.02
N GLY A 142 11.67 54.00 49.44
CA GLY A 142 11.10 55.13 48.68
C GLY A 142 12.08 56.24 48.28
N GLY A 143 13.03 55.92 47.42
CA GLY A 143 13.85 56.85 46.64
C GLY A 143 13.59 56.62 45.15
N LYS A 144 13.64 57.69 44.35
CA LYS A 144 13.41 57.67 42.90
C LYS A 144 14.23 56.56 42.22
N GLY A 145 13.50 55.51 41.81
CA GLY A 145 13.76 54.42 40.86
C GLY A 145 15.19 54.08 40.40
N VAL A 146 15.47 52.76 40.40
CA VAL A 146 16.57 52.13 39.65
C VAL A 146 16.47 52.53 38.17
N ARG A 147 17.52 53.15 37.62
CA ARG A 147 17.64 53.44 36.16
C ARG A 147 17.76 52.13 35.39
N GLY A 148 16.63 51.50 35.03
CA GLY A 148 16.56 50.30 34.19
C GLY A 148 16.97 50.54 32.73
N ALA A 149 17.08 51.80 32.32
CA ALA A 149 17.67 52.25 31.07
C ALA A 149 18.25 53.67 31.27
N GLN A 150 19.37 53.99 30.62
CA GLN A 150 19.86 55.36 30.53
C GLN A 150 19.04 56.04 29.43
N LEU A 151 17.87 56.56 29.81
CA LEU A 151 16.99 57.30 28.91
C LEU A 151 17.68 58.61 28.49
N ARG A 152 17.41 59.08 27.28
CA ARG A 152 17.77 60.46 26.87
C ARG A 152 17.09 61.43 27.83
N GLU A 153 17.70 62.59 28.07
CA GLU A 153 17.15 63.59 29.00
C GLU A 153 15.66 63.83 28.71
N ASP A 154 14.83 63.68 29.74
CA ASP A 154 13.36 63.83 29.79
C ASP A 154 12.46 62.76 29.14
N ASP A 155 12.95 61.57 28.76
CA ASP A 155 12.06 60.49 28.30
C ASP A 155 11.40 59.71 29.45
N ILE A 156 10.11 59.42 29.32
CA ILE A 156 9.25 58.82 30.36
C ILE A 156 8.72 57.47 29.89
N VAL A 157 8.65 56.50 30.79
CA VAL A 157 8.02 55.19 30.56
C VAL A 157 6.52 55.36 30.38
N ASP A 158 6.00 54.88 29.24
CA ASP A 158 4.57 54.94 28.88
C ASP A 158 3.89 53.58 29.09
N HIS A 159 4.55 52.50 28.68
CA HIS A 159 4.08 51.13 28.93
C HIS A 159 5.11 50.30 29.70
N PHE A 160 4.61 49.60 30.71
CA PHE A 160 5.39 48.68 31.54
C PHE A 160 4.54 47.44 31.84
N PHE A 161 5.00 46.28 31.39
CA PHE A 161 4.29 45.01 31.60
C PHE A 161 5.24 43.83 31.58
N VAL A 162 4.75 42.68 32.05
CA VAL A 162 5.46 41.42 32.13
C VAL A 162 4.87 40.43 31.12
N THR A 163 5.72 39.66 30.45
CA THR A 163 5.35 38.66 29.43
C THR A 163 6.40 37.54 29.39
N THR A 164 6.20 36.50 28.58
CA THR A 164 7.22 35.47 28.31
C THR A 164 7.81 35.64 26.92
N THR A 165 9.02 35.11 26.68
CA THR A 165 9.69 35.09 25.35
C THR A 165 8.84 34.45 24.24
N HIS A 166 7.86 33.61 24.61
CA HIS A 166 7.02 32.87 23.67
C HIS A 166 5.75 33.64 23.28
N HIS A 167 5.36 34.64 24.06
CA HIS A 167 4.18 35.44 23.76
C HIS A 167 4.42 36.44 22.63
N TRP A 168 3.35 36.72 21.88
CA TRP A 168 3.34 37.73 20.85
C TRP A 168 2.95 39.09 21.42
N LEU A 169 3.76 40.10 21.13
CA LEU A 169 3.43 41.50 21.32
C LEU A 169 2.76 42.04 20.06
N LEU A 170 1.59 42.65 20.23
CA LEU A 170 0.81 43.24 19.15
C LEU A 170 0.85 44.77 19.27
N PHE A 171 1.38 45.42 18.24
CA PHE A 171 1.51 46.87 18.16
C PHE A 171 0.42 47.43 17.24
N PHE A 172 -0.56 48.11 17.83
CA PHE A 172 -1.66 48.73 17.11
C PHE A 172 -1.28 50.15 16.70
N THR A 173 -1.43 50.48 15.42
CA THR A 173 -1.12 51.81 14.88
C THR A 173 -2.39 52.63 14.66
N ASN A 174 -2.25 53.95 14.65
CA ASN A 174 -3.32 54.90 14.34
C ASN A 174 -3.87 54.80 12.91
N LEU A 175 -3.16 54.09 12.01
CA LEU A 175 -3.60 53.79 10.64
C LEU A 175 -4.37 52.46 10.53
N GLY A 176 -4.75 51.86 11.66
CA GLY A 176 -5.50 50.59 11.68
C GLY A 176 -4.68 49.35 11.30
N ARG A 177 -3.34 49.44 11.34
CA ARG A 177 -2.44 48.29 11.13
C ARG A 177 -1.98 47.70 12.46
N VAL A 178 -1.79 46.39 12.48
CA VAL A 178 -1.21 45.65 13.62
C VAL A 178 0.11 45.01 13.21
N TYR A 179 1.17 45.32 13.94
CA TYR A 179 2.45 44.62 13.82
C TYR A 179 2.58 43.62 14.95
N ARG A 180 3.21 42.48 14.69
CA ARG A 180 3.50 41.47 15.72
C ARG A 180 4.99 41.23 15.84
N ALA A 181 5.48 41.12 17.07
CA ALA A 181 6.84 40.65 17.36
C ALA A 181 6.81 39.72 18.58
N LYS A 182 7.68 38.71 18.61
CA LYS A 182 7.90 37.92 19.84
C LYS A 182 8.56 38.82 20.89
N ALA A 183 8.19 38.64 22.15
CA ALA A 183 8.75 39.40 23.26
C ALA A 183 10.24 39.11 23.49
#